data_AF-A8UG97-F1
#
_entry.id   AF-A8UG97-F1
#
_cell.length_a   1.000
_cell.length_b   1.000
_cell.length_c   1.000
_cell.angle_alpha   90.00
_cell.angle_beta   90.00
_cell.angle_gamma   90.00
#
_symmetry.space_group_name_H-M   'P 1'
#
loop_
_entity.id
_entity.type
_entity.pdbx_description
1 polymer ?
#
loop_
_entity_poly.entity_id
_entity_poly.type
_entity_poly.pdbx_seq_one_letter_code
_entity_poly.pdbx_strand_id
1 'polypeptide(L)' 'MAKSKNHTSHNQNRKQHRNRIRRPKSNRYPSLKGVDPKFLRNMRFAKKHNKKAVGESK' A
#
# COMPACT_ATOMS: atom_id res chain seq x y z
N MET A 1 -5.02 17.45 -46.98
CA MET A 1 -4.98 16.55 -45.80
C MET A 1 -6.22 16.81 -44.95
N ALA A 2 -7.07 15.80 -44.75
CA ALA A 2 -8.23 15.94 -43.87
C ALA A 2 -7.78 15.83 -42.41
N LYS A 3 -8.19 16.77 -41.56
CA LYS A 3 -7.88 16.73 -40.12
C LYS A 3 -8.73 15.67 -39.43
N SER A 4 -8.10 14.81 -38.64
CA SER A 4 -8.77 13.80 -37.80
C SER A 4 -9.06 14.33 -36.40
N LYS A 5 -9.85 13.57 -35.63
CA LYS A 5 -10.09 13.85 -34.20
C LYS A 5 -8.83 13.61 -33.38
N ASN A 6 -8.42 14.59 -32.58
CA ASN A 6 -7.17 14.55 -31.82
C ASN A 6 -7.27 13.82 -30.47
N HIS A 7 -8.47 13.66 -29.88
CA HIS A 7 -8.64 13.02 -28.57
C HIS A 7 -10.04 12.40 -28.37
N THR A 8 -10.14 11.29 -27.63
CA THR A 8 -11.41 10.68 -27.21
C THR A 8 -11.29 9.82 -25.94
N SER A 9 -12.29 9.90 -25.05
CA SER A 9 -12.45 9.03 -23.89
C SER A 9 -13.51 7.93 -24.09
N HIS A 10 -14.14 7.86 -25.27
CA HIS A 10 -15.39 7.12 -25.50
C HIS A 10 -15.37 5.62 -25.09
N ASN A 11 -14.23 4.94 -25.23
CA ASN A 11 -14.10 3.52 -24.94
C ASN A 11 -13.23 3.21 -23.69
N GLN A 12 -12.81 4.22 -22.94
CA GLN A 12 -11.90 4.00 -21.80
C GLN A 12 -12.60 3.26 -20.66
N ASN A 13 -13.80 3.73 -20.26
CA ASN A 13 -14.60 3.09 -19.21
C ASN A 13 -14.92 1.63 -19.56
N ARG A 14 -15.37 1.37 -20.80
CA ARG A 14 -15.69 0.01 -21.25
C ARG A 14 -14.48 -0.92 -21.12
N LYS A 15 -13.27 -0.48 -21.50
CA LYS A 15 -12.04 -1.26 -21.34
C LYS A 15 -11.69 -1.49 -19.88
N GLN A 16 -11.77 -0.46 -19.03
CA GLN A 16 -11.45 -0.55 -17.60
C GLN A 16 -12.35 -1.55 -16.87
N HIS A 17 -13.62 -1.66 -17.27
CA HIS A 17 -14.58 -2.55 -16.62
C HIS A 17 -14.58 -4.00 -17.14
N ARG A 18 -13.89 -4.33 -18.25
CA ARG A 18 -13.80 -5.73 -18.76
C ARG A 18 -13.28 -6.70 -17.70
N ASN A 19 -12.25 -6.30 -16.96
CA ASN A 19 -11.56 -7.15 -15.98
C ASN A 19 -11.84 -6.76 -14.52
N ARG A 20 -12.85 -5.90 -14.30
CA ARG A 20 -13.16 -5.22 -13.04
C ARG A 20 -12.00 -4.32 -12.54
N ILE A 21 -12.36 -3.17 -11.99
CA ILE A 21 -11.40 -2.29 -11.31
C ILE A 21 -11.16 -2.87 -9.92
N ARG A 22 -10.00 -3.49 -9.70
CA ARG A 22 -9.64 -4.11 -8.42
C ARG A 22 -9.10 -3.06 -7.45
N ARG A 23 -9.55 -3.11 -6.20
CA ARG A 23 -8.97 -2.33 -5.10
C ARG A 23 -7.61 -2.93 -4.70
N PRO A 24 -6.67 -2.12 -4.18
CA PRO A 24 -5.43 -2.65 -3.62
C PRO A 24 -5.75 -3.62 -2.48
N LYS A 25 -4.96 -4.69 -2.38
CA LYS A 25 -5.15 -5.71 -1.33
C LYS A 25 -4.82 -5.10 0.04
N SER A 26 -5.72 -5.26 1.02
CA SER A 26 -5.43 -4.97 2.42
C SER A 26 -4.69 -6.16 3.04
N ASN A 27 -3.59 -5.88 3.75
CA ASN A 27 -2.85 -6.86 4.53
C ASN A 27 -2.96 -6.51 6.01
N ARG A 28 -2.90 -7.50 6.91
CA ARG A 28 -2.88 -7.29 8.36
C ARG A 28 -1.77 -6.32 8.79
N TYR A 29 -0.62 -6.38 8.12
CA TYR A 29 0.52 -5.51 8.37
C TYR A 29 0.86 -4.73 7.09
N PRO A 30 0.57 -3.42 7.02
CA PRO A 30 0.96 -2.58 5.90
C PRO A 30 2.46 -2.22 5.94
N SER A 31 2.97 -1.67 4.83
CA SER A 31 4.35 -1.17 4.78
C SER A 31 4.53 0.06 5.68
N LEU A 32 5.62 0.12 6.43
CA LEU A 32 5.99 1.29 7.25
C LEU A 32 6.83 2.32 6.48
N LYS A 33 6.85 2.26 5.14
CA LYS A 33 7.59 3.20 4.29
C LYS A 33 6.93 4.58 4.41
N GLY A 34 7.71 5.60 4.73
CA GLY A 34 7.22 6.97 4.94
C GLY A 34 6.74 7.28 6.36
N VAL A 35 6.81 6.31 7.28
CA VAL A 35 6.58 6.58 8.71
C VAL A 35 7.80 7.27 9.31
N ASP A 36 7.59 8.15 10.29
CA ASP A 36 8.64 8.90 10.99
C ASP A 36 9.81 7.98 11.45
N PRO A 37 11.05 8.27 11.03
CA PRO A 37 12.22 7.53 11.45
C PRO A 37 12.39 7.44 12.97
N LYS A 38 12.04 8.48 13.74
CA LYS A 38 12.18 8.47 15.20
C LYS A 38 11.24 7.44 15.83
N PHE A 39 9.97 7.41 15.39
CA PHE A 39 9.02 6.37 15.78
C PHE A 39 9.51 4.96 15.40
N LEU A 40 10.04 4.78 14.18
CA LEU A 40 10.53 3.47 13.72
C LEU A 40 11.72 2.98 14.56
N ARG A 41 12.65 3.87 14.93
CA ARG A 41 13.76 3.53 15.82
C ARG A 41 13.25 3.06 17.18
N ASN A 42 12.34 3.81 17.81
CA ASN A 42 11.76 3.44 19.09
C ASN A 42 11.02 2.09 19.01
N MET A 43 10.17 1.90 18.00
CA MET A 43 9.42 0.65 17.80
C MET A 43 10.35 -0.56 17.65
N ARG A 44 11.51 -0.41 16.99
CA ARG A 44 12.51 -1.49 16.87
C ARG A 44 13.08 -1.89 18.23
N PHE A 45 13.42 -0.93 19.08
CA PHE A 45 13.91 -1.21 20.44
C PHE A 45 12.81 -1.85 21.31
N ALA A 46 11.61 -1.28 21.33
CA ALA A 46 10.49 -1.84 22.09
C ALA A 46 10.21 -3.31 21.71
N LYS A 47 10.13 -3.62 20.41
CA LYS A 47 9.92 -5.01 19.93
C LYS A 47 11.06 -5.96 20.32
N LYS A 48 12.30 -5.47 20.44
CA LYS A 48 13.46 -6.28 20.86
C LYS A 48 13.36 -6.68 22.33
N HIS A 49 13.00 -5.74 23.20
CA HIS A 49 12.98 -5.97 24.65
C HIS A 49 11.69 -6.63 25.14
N ASN A 50 10.54 -6.34 24.51
CA ASN A 50 9.27 -6.99 24.85
C ASN A 50 9.32 -8.52 24.63
N LYS A 51 10.07 -9.00 23.63
CA LYS A 51 10.25 -10.45 23.40
C LYS A 51 10.99 -11.15 24.54
N LYS A 52 11.91 -10.46 25.21
CA LYS A 52 12.67 -11.01 26.34
C LYS A 52 11.80 -11.07 27.59
N ALA A 53 11.08 -9.98 27.89
CA ALA A 53 10.19 -9.90 29.04
C ALA A 53 9.09 -10.98 29.01
N VAL A 54 8.53 -11.28 27.83
CA VAL A 54 7.51 -12.35 27.67
C VAL A 54 8.11 -13.75 27.80
N GLY A 55 9.41 -13.92 27.54
CA GLY A 55 10.12 -15.19 27.73
C GLY A 55 10.52 -15.43 29.19
N GLU A 56 10.78 -14.37 29.95
CA GLU A 56 11.14 -14.41 31.38
C GLU A 56 9.92 -14.52 32.31
N SER A 57 8.72 -14.15 31.82
CA SER A 57 7.45 -14.25 32.57
C SER A 57 6.76 -15.61 32.43
N LYS A 58 7.46 -16.63 31.96
CA LYS A 58 7.01 -18.03 31.87
C LYS A 58 7.86 -18.88 32.80
#